data_AF-A0A7K2WRM4-F1
#
_entry.id   AF-A0A7K2WRM4-F1
#
_cell.length_a   1.000
_cell.length_b   1.000
_cell.length_c   1.000
_cell.angle_alpha   90.00
_cell.angle_beta   90.00
_cell.angle_gamma   90.00
#
_symmetry.space_group_name_H-M   'P 1'
#
loop_
_entity.id
_entity.type
_entity.pdbx_description
1 polymer ?
#
loop_
_entity_poly.entity_id
_entity_poly.type
_entity_poly.pdbx_seq_one_letter_code
_entity_poly.pdbx_strand_id
1 'polypeptide(L)' 'MSQQDELFASVDALLEQVAAQDGLPEPEERKRLRKAAGLSQEQVARALDVRREAVTAWEAGRTEPRAP' A
#
# COMPACT_ATOMS: atom_id res chain seq x y z
N MET A 1 -26.95 4.83 -10.82
CA MET A 1 -25.50 4.56 -10.80
C MET A 1 -25.17 3.82 -12.08
N SER A 2 -23.98 4.01 -12.64
CA SER A 2 -23.58 3.23 -13.82
C SER A 2 -23.17 1.82 -13.40
N GLN A 3 -23.28 0.85 -14.31
CA GLN A 3 -22.77 -0.51 -14.08
C GLN A 3 -21.27 -0.50 -13.71
N GLN A 4 -20.52 0.47 -14.22
CA GLN A 4 -19.11 0.67 -13.89
C GLN A 4 -18.92 1.11 -12.44
N ASP A 5 -19.77 1.99 -11.91
CA ASP A 5 -19.69 2.43 -10.50
C ASP A 5 -20.00 1.27 -9.54
N GLU A 6 -20.96 0.42 -9.90
CA GLU A 6 -21.31 -0.77 -9.11
C GLU A 6 -20.17 -1.81 -9.08
N LEU A 7 -19.44 -1.96 -10.19
CA LEU A 7 -18.25 -2.82 -10.25
C LEU A 7 -17.12 -2.29 -9.38
N PHE A 8 -16.82 -0.99 -9.41
CA PHE A 8 -15.81 -0.40 -8.54
C PHE A 8 -16.17 -0.51 -7.06
N ALA A 9 -17.43 -0.24 -6.70
CA ALA A 9 -17.91 -0.44 -5.33
C ALA A 9 -17.76 -1.89 -4.86
N SER A 10 -17.95 -2.87 -5.75
CA SER A 10 -17.75 -4.29 -5.44
C SER A 10 -16.28 -4.63 -5.19
N VAL A 11 -15.36 -4.00 -5.94
CA VAL A 11 -13.91 -4.13 -5.72
C VAL A 11 -13.52 -3.51 -4.38
N ASP A 12 -14.00 -2.31 -4.08
CA ASP A 12 -13.71 -1.62 -2.81
C ASP A 12 -14.18 -2.45 -1.61
N ALA A 13 -15.39 -3.02 -1.67
CA ALA A 13 -15.92 -3.90 -0.64
C ALA A 13 -15.06 -5.17 -0.44
N LEU A 14 -14.48 -5.72 -1.51
CA LEU A 14 -13.55 -6.85 -1.41
C LEU A 14 -12.21 -6.43 -0.78
N LEU A 15 -11.71 -5.25 -1.12
CA LEU A 15 -10.47 -4.72 -0.56
C LEU A 15 -10.61 -4.39 0.93
N GLU A 16 -11.75 -3.87 1.37
CA GLU A 16 -12.05 -3.59 2.79
C GLU A 16 -11.98 -4.86 3.66
N GLN A 17 -12.44 -6.01 3.14
CA GLN A 17 -12.34 -7.29 3.86
C GLN A 17 -10.90 -7.74 4.11
N VAL A 18 -9.98 -7.38 3.21
CA VAL A 18 -8.55 -7.69 3.34
C VAL A 18 -7.85 -6.67 4.23
N ALA A 19 -8.21 -5.38 4.11
CA ALA A 19 -7.64 -4.31 4.94
C ALA A 19 -7.93 -4.50 6.44
N ALA A 20 -9.03 -5.18 6.78
CA ALA A 20 -9.36 -5.54 8.17
C ALA A 20 -8.45 -6.63 8.78
N GLN A 21 -7.59 -7.27 7.98
CA GLN A 21 -6.55 -8.18 8.49
C GLN A 21 -5.31 -7.34 8.84
N ASP A 22 -5.25 -6.93 10.12
CA ASP A 22 -4.33 -5.95 10.66
C ASP A 22 -2.86 -6.13 10.23
N GLY A 23 -2.29 -5.04 9.71
CA GLY A 23 -0.85 -4.84 9.57
C GLY A 23 -0.33 -4.90 8.14
N LEU A 24 0.66 -4.05 7.85
CA LEU A 24 1.44 -4.21 6.63
C LEU A 24 2.18 -5.54 6.66
N PRO A 25 2.34 -6.21 5.50
CA PRO A 25 3.10 -7.46 5.44
C PRO A 25 4.54 -7.25 5.90
N GLU A 26 5.30 -8.31 6.14
CA GLU A 26 6.71 -8.19 6.56
C GLU A 26 7.53 -7.26 5.64
N PRO A 27 8.56 -6.55 6.15
CA PRO A 27 9.30 -5.55 5.38
C PRO A 27 9.84 -6.02 4.01
N GLU A 28 10.35 -7.25 3.93
CA GLU A 28 10.81 -7.83 2.67
C GLU A 28 9.67 -8.09 1.69
N GLU A 29 8.49 -8.42 2.19
CA GLU A 29 7.30 -8.65 1.38
C GLU A 29 6.77 -7.33 0.79
N ARG A 30 6.81 -6.23 1.56
CA ARG A 30 6.50 -4.86 1.06
C ARG A 30 7.37 -4.53 -0.15
N LYS A 31 8.68 -4.75 -0.03
CA LYS A 31 9.67 -4.51 -1.08
C LYS A 31 9.46 -5.41 -2.28
N ARG A 32 9.15 -6.70 -2.08
CA ARG A 32 8.84 -7.66 -3.15
C ARG A 32 7.61 -7.20 -3.94
N LEU A 33 6.52 -6.86 -3.27
CA LEU A 33 5.28 -6.38 -3.89
C LEU A 33 5.50 -5.10 -4.69
N ARG A 34 6.20 -4.11 -4.12
CA ARG A 34 6.53 -2.86 -4.83
C ARG A 34 7.31 -3.14 -6.11
N LYS A 35 8.33 -4.00 -6.04
CA LYS A 35 9.14 -4.37 -7.22
C LYS A 35 8.33 -5.15 -8.25
N ALA A 36 7.46 -6.08 -7.82
CA ALA A 36 6.59 -6.84 -8.71
C ALA A 36 5.62 -5.93 -9.48
N ALA A 37 5.19 -4.83 -8.86
CA ALA A 37 4.37 -3.79 -9.49
C ALA A 37 5.17 -2.82 -10.39
N GLY A 38 6.50 -2.98 -10.52
CA GLY A 38 7.34 -2.08 -11.31
C GLY A 38 7.51 -0.67 -10.71
N LEU A 39 7.22 -0.51 -9.41
CA LEU A 39 7.24 0.80 -8.74
C LEU A 39 8.59 1.08 -8.08
N SER A 40 9.04 2.32 -8.19
CA SER A 40 10.14 2.86 -7.39
C SER A 40 9.66 3.28 -5.99
N GLN A 41 10.58 3.38 -5.03
CA GLN A 41 10.25 3.91 -3.69
C GLN A 41 9.72 5.35 -3.76
N GLU A 42 10.19 6.15 -4.71
CA GLU A 42 9.75 7.54 -4.94
C GLU A 42 8.28 7.61 -5.37
N GLN A 43 7.85 6.71 -6.25
CA GLN A 43 6.46 6.65 -6.70
C GLN A 43 5.51 6.29 -5.56
N VAL A 44 5.89 5.34 -4.71
CA VAL A 44 5.12 4.98 -3.50
C VAL A 44 5.10 6.15 -2.51
N ALA A 45 6.24 6.78 -2.28
CA ALA A 45 6.35 7.91 -1.36
C ALA A 45 5.44 9.08 -1.78
N ARG A 46 5.44 9.41 -3.08
CA ARG A 46 4.56 10.43 -3.65
C ARG A 46 3.08 10.08 -3.50
N ALA A 47 2.70 8.83 -3.72
CA ALA A 47 1.32 8.39 -3.59
C ALA A 47 0.79 8.48 -2.15
N LEU A 48 1.68 8.31 -1.16
CA LEU A 48 1.36 8.35 0.26
C LEU A 48 1.66 9.70 0.93
N ASP A 49 2.09 10.71 0.16
CA ASP A 49 2.54 12.02 0.65
C ASP A 49 3.59 11.94 1.78
N VAL A 50 4.56 11.05 1.61
CA VAL A 50 5.70 10.89 2.53
C VAL A 50 7.03 11.08 1.81
N ARG A 51 8.11 11.20 2.57
CA ARG A 51 9.47 11.21 2.02
C ARG A 51 9.88 9.81 1.59
N ARG A 52 10.66 9.68 0.52
CA ARG A 52 11.23 8.42 0.03
C ARG A 52 11.97 7.65 1.13
N GLU A 53 12.66 8.36 2.03
CA GLU A 53 13.39 7.79 3.16
C GLU A 53 12.48 7.03 4.13
N ALA A 54 11.22 7.46 4.27
CA ALA A 54 10.23 6.75 5.10
C ALA A 54 9.94 5.38 4.48
N VAL A 55 9.68 5.31 3.17
CA VAL A 55 9.49 4.04 2.45
C VAL A 55 10.74 3.16 2.56
N THR A 56 11.94 3.73 2.45
CA THR A 56 13.19 2.99 2.67
C THR A 56 13.29 2.43 4.09
N ALA A 57 12.85 3.17 5.11
CA ALA A 57 12.86 2.72 6.50
C ALA A 57 11.82 1.62 6.77
N TRP A 58 10.63 1.73 6.17
CA TRP A 58 9.56 0.74 6.26
C TRP A 58 9.94 -0.59 5.60
N GLU A 59 10.55 -0.55 4.43
CA GLU A 59 11.04 -1.75 3.73
C GLU A 59 12.26 -2.40 4.40
N ALA A 60 12.93 -1.66 5.29
CA ALA A 60 14.03 -2.19 6.10
C ALA A 60 13.59 -2.56 7.52
N GLY A 61 12.29 -2.47 7.85
CA GLY A 61 11.76 -2.76 9.18
C GLY A 61 12.24 -1.82 10.29
N ARG A 62 12.83 -0.66 9.95
CA ARG A 62 13.35 0.30 10.94
C ARG A 62 12.24 1.11 11.62
N THR A 63 11.15 1.32 10.90
CA THR A 63 9.98 2.07 11.35
C THR A 63 8.73 1.48 10.68
N GLU A 64 7.56 1.76 11.23
CA GLU A 64 6.28 1.46 10.59
C GLU A 64 5.57 2.76 10.16
N PRO A 65 4.70 2.73 9.13
CA PRO A 65 3.79 3.83 8.86
C PRO A 65 2.94 4.09 10.09
N ARG A 66 2.86 5.35 10.48
CA ARG A 66 1.89 5.77 11.48
C ARG A 66 0.59 6.07 10.76
N ALA A 67 -0.52 5.63 11.34
CA ALA A 67 -1.81 6.17 10.96
C ALA A 67 -1.77 7.71 11.14
N PRO A 68 -2.37 8.48 10.22
CA PRO A 68 -2.57 9.91 10.43
C PRO A 68 -3.40 10.18 11.70
#